data_AF-A0A9E5SYY6-F1
#
_entry.id   AF-A0A9E5SYY6-F1
#
_cell.length_a   1.000
_cell.length_b   1.000
_cell.length_c   1.000
_cell.angle_alpha   90.00
_cell.angle_beta   90.00
_cell.angle_gamma   90.00
#
_symmetry.space_group_name_H-M   'P 1'
#
loop_
_entity.id
_entity.type
_entity.pdbx_description
1 polymer ?
#
loop_
_entity_poly.entity_id
_entity_poly.type
_entity_poly.pdbx_seq_one_letter_code
_entity_poly.pdbx_strand_id
1 'polypeptide(L)'
;MAIKLTLCSKEILDTAFSGATPGYSSLEVDSFLDTVIRDYKIVESNFLVTKKDVESTQVKIKELEEKVKNLEIENKRYQTRFEGIKNNDKNVSADNINLVKRISALEKFVWKQGFNPNDIK
;
A
#
# COMPACT_ATOMS: atom_id res chain seq x y z
N MET A 1 -1.26 -21.02 -11.14
CA MET A 1 -2.03 -21.68 -12.23
C MET A 1 -3.02 -20.65 -12.74
N ALA A 2 -2.91 -20.20 -13.99
CA ALA A 2 -3.86 -19.23 -14.53
C ALA A 2 -5.13 -19.97 -14.95
N ILE A 3 -6.24 -19.74 -14.26
CA ILE A 3 -7.55 -20.27 -14.66
C ILE A 3 -7.99 -19.43 -15.84
N LYS A 4 -7.87 -19.98 -17.05
CA LYS A 4 -8.39 -19.36 -18.27
C LYS A 4 -9.85 -19.79 -18.42
N LEU A 5 -10.76 -18.82 -18.45
CA LEU A 5 -12.16 -19.08 -18.78
C LEU A 5 -12.24 -19.60 -20.21
N THR A 6 -13.02 -20.65 -20.42
CA THR A 6 -13.23 -21.27 -21.72
C THR A 6 -14.24 -20.52 -22.58
N LEU A 7 -15.09 -19.70 -21.96
CA LEU A 7 -16.12 -18.88 -22.59
C LEU A 7 -16.13 -17.49 -21.95
N CYS A 8 -16.55 -16.47 -22.71
CA CYS A 8 -16.89 -15.14 -22.22
C CYS A 8 -18.38 -14.84 -22.38
N SER A 9 -18.86 -13.80 -21.67
CA SER A 9 -20.26 -13.37 -21.73
C SER A 9 -20.78 -13.17 -23.15
N LYS A 10 -19.91 -12.69 -24.06
CA LYS A 10 -20.24 -12.44 -25.46
C LYS A 10 -20.35 -13.72 -26.28
N GLU A 11 -19.44 -14.67 -26.08
CA GLU A 11 -19.47 -15.95 -26.78
C GLU A 11 -20.74 -16.73 -26.45
N ILE A 12 -21.19 -16.68 -25.19
CA ILE A 12 -22.44 -17.33 -24.77
C ILE A 12 -23.65 -16.68 -25.45
N LEU A 13 -23.66 -15.35 -25.58
CA LEU A 13 -24.73 -14.62 -26.26
C LEU A 13 -24.79 -14.91 -27.77
N ASP A 14 -23.64 -14.99 -28.43
CA ASP A 14 -23.53 -15.18 -29.88
C ASP A 14 -23.69 -16.67 -30.29
N THR A 15 -23.85 -17.58 -29.33
CA THR A 15 -23.98 -19.02 -29.61
C THR A 15 -25.36 -19.36 -30.17
N ALA A 16 -25.39 -19.94 -31.38
CA ALA A 16 -26.60 -20.47 -31.99
C ALA A 16 -26.66 -21.99 -31.86
N PHE A 17 -27.77 -22.51 -31.32
CA PHE A 17 -28.00 -23.95 -31.18
C PHE A 17 -28.81 -24.49 -32.36
N SER A 18 -28.44 -25.67 -32.88
CA SER A 18 -29.29 -26.41 -33.80
C SER A 18 -30.36 -27.17 -33.02
N GLY A 19 -31.62 -27.02 -33.42
CA GLY A 19 -32.72 -27.80 -32.84
C GLY A 19 -32.67 -29.25 -33.31
N ALA A 20 -32.75 -30.19 -32.37
CA ALA A 20 -32.89 -31.63 -32.65
C ALA A 20 -34.15 -32.17 -31.98
N THR A 21 -34.74 -33.22 -32.54
CA THR A 21 -35.89 -33.91 -31.93
C THR A 21 -35.44 -35.27 -31.42
N PRO A 22 -35.58 -35.59 -30.12
CA PRO A 22 -36.07 -34.75 -29.02
C PRO A 22 -35.00 -33.76 -28.52
N GLY A 23 -35.42 -32.54 -28.16
CA GLY A 23 -34.53 -31.48 -27.71
C GLY A 23 -35.19 -30.57 -26.67
N TYR A 24 -34.38 -29.71 -26.05
CA TYR A 24 -34.84 -28.72 -25.06
C TYR A 24 -35.65 -27.60 -25.72
N SER A 25 -36.56 -27.00 -24.94
CA SER A 25 -37.29 -25.80 -25.35
C SER A 25 -36.33 -24.63 -25.53
N SER A 26 -36.35 -23.98 -26.71
CA SER A 26 -35.49 -22.82 -26.99
C SER A 26 -35.70 -21.70 -25.98
N LEU A 27 -36.93 -21.46 -25.55
CA LEU A 27 -37.27 -20.41 -24.58
C LEU A 27 -36.65 -20.68 -23.20
N GLU A 28 -36.66 -21.94 -22.75
CA GLU A 28 -36.07 -22.32 -21.46
C GLU A 28 -34.54 -22.19 -21.51
N VAL A 29 -33.93 -22.59 -22.63
CA VAL A 29 -32.49 -22.44 -22.87
C VAL A 29 -32.11 -20.96 -22.86
N ASP A 30 -32.81 -20.10 -23.60
CA ASP A 30 -32.51 -18.66 -23.67
C ASP A 30 -32.63 -18.01 -22.29
N SER A 31 -33.70 -18.29 -21.54
CA SER A 31 -33.88 -17.74 -20.19
C SER A 31 -32.79 -18.19 -19.22
N PHE A 32 -32.30 -19.43 -19.35
CA PHE A 32 -31.17 -19.92 -18.57
C PHE A 32 -29.87 -19.22 -18.98
N LEU A 33 -29.61 -19.10 -20.28
CA LEU A 33 -28.40 -18.46 -20.81
C LEU A 33 -28.34 -16.96 -20.46
N ASP A 34 -29.47 -16.25 -20.41
CA ASP A 34 -29.53 -14.87 -19.91
C ASP A 34 -29.01 -14.75 -18.47
N THR A 35 -29.33 -15.73 -17.63
CA THR A 35 -28.86 -15.78 -16.24
C THR A 35 -27.36 -16.07 -16.20
N VAL A 36 -26.90 -17.06 -16.97
CA VAL A 36 -25.47 -17.39 -17.08
C VAL A 36 -24.66 -16.19 -17.59
N ILE A 37 -25.13 -15.49 -18.62
CA ILE A 37 -24.48 -14.29 -19.16
C ILE A 37 -24.36 -13.21 -18.09
N ARG A 38 -25.40 -13.01 -17.27
CA ARG A 38 -25.36 -12.04 -16.17
C ARG A 38 -24.27 -12.39 -15.16
N ASP A 39 -24.19 -13.66 -14.75
CA ASP A 39 -23.18 -14.13 -13.80
C ASP A 39 -21.77 -13.98 -14.36
N TYR A 40 -21.57 -14.32 -15.64
CA TYR A 40 -20.29 -14.13 -16.32
C TYR A 40 -19.86 -12.66 -16.36
N LYS A 41 -20.78 -11.73 -16.65
CA LYS A 41 -20.49 -10.28 -16.60
C LYS A 41 -20.06 -9.83 -15.20
N ILE A 42 -20.71 -10.34 -14.15
CA ILE A 42 -20.36 -10.04 -12.76
C ILE A 42 -18.96 -10.57 -12.45
N VAL A 43 -18.65 -11.80 -12.85
CA VAL A 43 -17.31 -12.40 -12.66
C VAL A 43 -16.24 -11.62 -13.40
N GLU A 44 -16.47 -11.24 -14.67
CA GLU A 44 -15.56 -10.43 -15.48
C GLU A 44 -15.30 -9.06 -14.82
N SER A 45 -16.35 -8.40 -14.33
CA SER A 45 -16.25 -7.12 -13.61
C SER A 45 -15.47 -7.26 -12.30
N ASN A 46 -15.80 -8.25 -11.48
CA ASN A 46 -15.12 -8.53 -10.21
C ASN A 46 -13.64 -8.87 -10.43
N PHE A 47 -13.32 -9.61 -11.49
CA PHE A 47 -11.94 -9.90 -11.87
C PHE A 47 -11.18 -8.61 -12.21
N LEU A 48 -11.78 -7.69 -12.97
CA LEU A 48 -11.15 -6.43 -13.33
C LEU A 48 -10.91 -5.54 -12.09
N VAL A 49 -11.89 -5.46 -11.19
CA VAL A 49 -11.76 -4.74 -9.91
C VAL A 49 -10.65 -5.35 -9.07
N THR A 50 -10.67 -6.67 -8.88
CA THR A 50 -9.66 -7.39 -8.10
C THR A 50 -8.26 -7.19 -8.69
N LYS A 51 -8.13 -7.24 -10.02
CA LYS A 51 -6.86 -7.01 -10.70
C LYS A 51 -6.33 -5.61 -10.40
N LYS A 52 -7.19 -4.58 -10.48
CA LYS A 52 -6.83 -3.20 -10.16
C LYS A 52 -6.42 -3.05 -8.68
N ASP A 53 -7.12 -3.72 -7.76
CA ASP A 53 -6.81 -3.68 -6.34
C ASP A 53 -5.46 -4.33 -6.05
N VAL A 54 -5.16 -5.47 -6.68
CA VAL A 54 -3.84 -6.12 -6.61
C VAL A 54 -2.74 -5.21 -7.13
N GLU A 55 -2.94 -4.58 -8.30
CA GLU A 55 -1.97 -3.63 -8.86
C GLU A 55 -1.73 -2.44 -7.90
N SER A 56 -2.80 -1.85 -7.35
CA SER A 56 -2.70 -0.74 -6.40
C SER A 56 -1.98 -1.13 -5.09
N THR A 57 -2.22 -2.36 -4.62
CA THR A 57 -1.58 -2.91 -3.42
C THR A 57 -0.10 -3.15 -3.67
N GLN A 58 0.26 -3.68 -4.84
CA GLN A 58 1.65 -3.88 -5.22
C GLN A 58 2.43 -2.57 -5.30
N VAL A 59 1.80 -1.48 -5.78
CA VAL A 59 2.40 -0.14 -5.78
C VAL A 59 2.64 0.34 -4.35
N LYS A 60 1.65 0.23 -3.46
CA LYS A 60 1.80 0.61 -2.05
C LYS A 60 2.88 -0.18 -1.33
N ILE A 61 3.02 -1.47 -1.61
CA ILE A 61 4.09 -2.30 -1.06
C ILE A 61 5.46 -1.72 -1.44
N LYS A 62 5.68 -1.42 -2.74
CA LYS A 62 6.93 -0.83 -3.21
C LYS A 62 7.23 0.52 -2.55
N GLU A 63 6.22 1.38 -2.42
CA GLU A 63 6.38 2.68 -1.74
C GLU A 63 6.75 2.51 -0.26
N LEU A 64 6.16 1.53 0.44
CA LEU A 64 6.47 1.25 1.83
C LEU A 64 7.88 0.65 1.97
N GLU A 65 8.28 -0.27 1.10
CA GLU A 65 9.63 -0.84 1.06
C GLU A 65 10.69 0.26 0.89
N GLU A 66 10.44 1.23 -0.01
CA GLU A 66 11.33 2.38 -0.19
C GLU A 66 11.41 3.25 1.06
N LYS A 67 10.27 3.54 1.69
CA LYS A 67 10.23 4.31 2.96
C LYS A 67 10.99 3.59 4.07
N VAL A 68 10.82 2.28 4.21
CA VAL A 68 11.54 1.46 5.20
C VAL A 68 13.04 1.55 4.95
N LYS A 69 13.49 1.34 3.70
CA LYS A 69 14.90 1.45 3.35
C LYS A 69 15.49 2.82 3.67
N ASN A 70 14.75 3.89 3.38
CA ASN A 70 15.20 5.25 3.68
C ASN A 70 15.31 5.49 5.20
N LEU A 71 14.31 5.07 5.97
CA LEU A 71 14.33 5.15 7.43
C LEU A 71 15.44 4.30 8.05
N GLU A 72 15.74 3.12 7.52
CA GLU A 72 16.86 2.29 7.96
C GLU A 72 18.22 2.96 7.73
N ILE A 73 18.39 3.62 6.57
CA ILE A 73 19.60 4.41 6.29
C ILE A 73 19.72 5.58 7.27
N GLU A 74 18.62 6.28 7.54
CA GLU A 74 18.59 7.39 8.48
C GLU A 74 18.91 6.93 9.92
N ASN A 75 18.31 5.83 10.36
CA ASN A 75 18.60 5.22 11.65
C ASN A 75 20.06 4.81 11.79
N LYS A 76 20.64 4.17 10.76
CA LYS A 76 22.08 3.84 10.75
C LYS A 76 22.94 5.10 10.86
N ARG A 77 22.59 6.19 10.14
CA ARG A 77 23.29 7.47 10.26
C ARG A 77 23.20 8.05 11.67
N TYR A 78 22.03 8.01 12.32
CA TYR A 78 21.89 8.44 13.71
C TYR A 78 22.68 7.56 14.67
N GLN A 79 22.68 6.24 14.49
CA GLN A 79 23.47 5.31 15.30
C GLN A 79 24.96 5.59 15.18
N THR A 80 25.51 5.74 13.97
CA THR A 80 26.92 6.08 13.78
C THR A 80 27.28 7.44 14.40
N ARG A 81 26.40 8.44 14.28
CA ARG A 81 26.59 9.74 14.96
C ARG A 81 26.60 9.57 16.48
N PHE A 82 25.71 8.77 17.03
CA PHE A 82 25.63 8.50 18.47
C PHE A 82 26.84 7.72 18.99
N GLU A 83 27.31 6.71 18.25
CA GLU A 83 28.53 5.96 18.56
C GLU A 83 29.78 6.84 18.48
N GLY A 84 29.86 7.73 17.48
CA GLY A 84 30.93 8.73 17.37
C GLY A 84 30.99 9.65 18.58
N ILE A 85 29.84 10.06 19.12
CA ILE A 85 29.76 10.84 20.38
C ILE A 85 30.22 10.01 21.58
N LYS A 86 29.86 8.72 21.64
CA LYS A 86 30.22 7.82 22.74
C LYS A 86 31.71 7.48 22.78
N ASN A 87 32.35 7.36 21.61
CA ASN A 87 33.75 6.95 21.49
C ASN A 87 34.74 8.11 21.58
N ASN A 88 34.31 9.34 21.32
CA ASN A 88 35.26 10.47 21.26
C ASN A 88 35.74 10.95 22.63
N ASP A 89 35.15 10.55 23.76
CA ASP A 89 35.71 10.98 25.02
C ASP A 89 35.12 10.27 26.26
N LYS A 90 36.00 9.65 27.06
CA LYS A 90 35.66 9.32 28.44
C LYS A 90 35.55 10.59 29.32
N ASN A 91 35.92 11.77 28.78
CA ASN A 91 35.87 13.10 29.41
C ASN A 91 34.97 14.15 28.70
N VAL A 92 34.21 13.81 27.65
CA VAL A 92 32.95 14.51 27.20
C VAL A 92 31.80 14.09 28.14
N SER A 93 32.21 13.73 29.36
CA SER A 93 31.57 13.70 30.66
C SER A 93 30.11 14.08 30.60
N ALA A 94 29.28 13.26 31.24
CA ALA A 94 27.84 13.41 31.40
C ALA A 94 27.35 14.87 31.54
N ASP A 95 28.16 15.78 32.08
CA ASP A 95 27.99 17.23 32.08
C ASP A 95 27.68 17.86 30.71
N ASN A 96 28.42 17.54 29.64
CA ASN A 96 28.14 18.09 28.30
C ASN A 96 26.77 17.61 27.78
N ILE A 97 26.42 16.36 28.05
CA ILE A 97 25.10 15.79 27.71
C ILE A 97 24.00 16.45 28.56
N ASN A 98 24.26 16.69 29.84
CA ASN A 98 23.33 17.37 30.75
C ASN A 98 23.14 18.85 30.36
N LEU A 99 24.20 19.52 29.90
CA LEU A 99 24.16 20.88 29.35
C LEU A 99 23.28 20.93 28.11
N VAL A 100 23.46 20.01 27.15
CA VAL A 100 22.62 19.94 25.94
C VAL A 100 21.14 19.66 26.30
N LYS A 101 20.87 18.74 27.23
CA LYS A 101 19.50 18.49 27.71
C LYS A 101 18.88 19.73 28.36
N ARG A 102 19.65 20.46 29.17
CA ARG A 102 19.21 21.70 29.82
C ARG A 102 18.95 22.79 28.80
N ILE A 103 19.81 22.96 27.80
CA ILE A 103 19.62 23.91 26.69
C ILE A 103 18.34 23.57 25.92
N SER A 104 18.13 22.31 25.56
CA SER A 104 16.90 21.89 24.84
C SER A 104 15.62 22.12 25.66
N ALA A 105 15.69 21.93 26.98
CA ALA A 105 14.56 22.23 27.87
C ALA A 105 14.28 23.74 27.95
N LEU A 106 15.34 24.56 28.01
CA LEU A 106 15.25 26.03 27.99
C LEU A 106 14.70 26.54 26.66
N GLU A 107 15.17 26.03 25.53
CA GLU A 107 14.66 26.38 24.19
C GLU A 107 13.16 26.10 24.09
N LYS A 108 12.72 24.91 24.52
CA LYS A 108 11.29 24.55 24.54
C LYS A 108 10.47 25.44 25.48
N PHE A 109 11.05 25.85 26.61
CA PHE A 109 10.39 26.77 27.54
C PHE A 109 10.22 28.17 26.93
N VAL A 110 11.28 28.71 26.34
CA VAL A 110 11.29 30.01 25.66
C VAL A 110 10.27 30.03 24.51
N TRP A 111 10.25 28.96 23.70
CA TRP A 111 9.23 28.76 22.67
C TRP A 111 7.79 28.76 23.22
N LYS A 112 7.55 28.08 24.36
CA LYS A 112 6.23 28.04 25.02
C LYS A 112 5.82 29.39 25.61
N GLN A 113 6.78 30.23 26.00
CA GLN A 113 6.54 31.60 26.47
C GLN A 113 6.35 32.59 25.31
N GLY A 114 6.37 32.14 24.05
CA GLY A 114 6.12 32.98 22.88
C GLY A 114 7.34 33.76 22.39
N PHE A 115 8.53 33.46 22.92
CA PHE A 115 9.78 34.03 22.45
C PHE A 115 10.42 33.09 21.42
N ASN A 116 10.78 33.64 20.25
CA ASN A 116 11.52 32.90 19.23
C ASN A 116 13.02 32.99 19.57
N PRO A 117 13.69 31.87 19.87
CA PRO A 117 15.11 31.87 20.24
C PRO A 117 16.05 32.43 19.16
N ASN A 118 15.61 32.47 17.90
CA ASN A 118 16.37 33.03 16.79
C ASN A 118 16.37 34.57 16.73
N ASP A 119 15.53 35.23 17.53
CA ASP A 119 15.43 36.69 17.58
C ASP A 119 16.30 37.31 18.69
N ILE A 120 16.92 36.49 19.54
CA ILE A 120 17.83 36.92 20.61
C ILE A 120 19.24 37.03 20.00
N LYS A 121 19.62 38.25 19.61
CA LYS A 121 20.98 38.58 19.13
C LYS A 121 21.95 38.82 20.28
#